data_AF-A0A352J3E1-F1
#
_entry.id   AF-A0A352J3E1-F1
#
_cell.length_a   1.000
_cell.length_b   1.000
_cell.length_c   1.000
_cell.angle_alpha   90.00
_cell.angle_beta   90.00
_cell.angle_gamma   90.00
#
_symmetry.space_group_name_H-M   'P 1'
#
loop_
_entity.id
_entity.type
_entity.pdbx_description
1 polymer ?
#
loop_
_entity_poly.entity_id
_entity_poly.type
_entity_poly.pdbx_seq_one_letter_code
_entity_poly.pdbx_strand_id
1 'polypeptide(L)' 'RVRAYHKEMGCVCYENESMGLYFIVDPDGYWIEIL' A
#
# COMPACT_ATOMS: atom_id res chain seq x y z
N ARG A 1 7.15 8.31 -5.36
CA ARG A 1 7.79 8.63 -4.05
C ARG A 1 6.99 8.06 -2.89
N VAL A 2 5.67 8.31 -2.86
CA VAL A 2 4.76 7.78 -1.83
C VAL A 2 4.79 6.24 -1.70
N ARG A 3 4.74 5.50 -2.82
CA ARG A 3 4.88 4.03 -2.80
C ARG A 3 6.17 3.53 -2.14
N ALA A 4 7.30 4.19 -2.41
CA ALA A 4 8.59 3.79 -1.82
C ALA A 4 8.60 4.03 -0.31
N TYR A 5 8.01 5.13 0.15
CA TYR A 5 7.84 5.44 1.57
C TYR A 5 6.98 4.38 2.28
N HIS A 6 5.84 3.99 1.69
CA HIS A 6 4.99 2.94 2.26
C HIS A 6 5.67 1.56 2.29
N LYS A 7 6.51 1.26 1.30
CA LYS A 7 7.32 0.04 1.30
C LYS A 7 8.38 0.05 2.39
N GLU A 8 9.06 1.16 2.61
CA GLU A 8 10.05 1.31 3.68
C GLU A 8 9.40 1.19 5.07
N MET A 9 8.17 1.69 5.22
CA MET A 9 7.37 1.50 6.43
C MET A 9 6.87 0.06 6.63
N GLY A 10 6.96 -0.81 5.61
CA GLY A 10 6.43 -2.17 5.67
C GLY A 10 4.90 -2.25 5.80
N CYS A 11 4.17 -1.18 5.46
CA CYS A 11 2.71 -1.13 5.59
C CYS A 11 1.95 -1.58 4.33
N VAL A 12 2.66 -1.85 3.23
CA VAL A 12 2.06 -2.38 1.99
C VAL A 12 1.68 -3.85 2.19
N CYS A 13 0.38 -4.16 2.06
CA CYS A 13 -0.16 -5.51 2.25
C CYS A 13 -0.48 -6.23 0.93
N TYR A 14 -0.75 -5.50 -0.15
CA TYR A 14 -1.05 -6.06 -1.46
C TYR A 14 -0.67 -5.08 -2.58
N GLU A 15 -0.19 -5.59 -3.71
CA GLU A 15 0.14 -4.78 -4.90
C GLU A 15 -0.41 -5.44 -6.15
N ASN A 16 -1.07 -4.65 -7.00
CA ASN A 16 -1.52 -5.06 -8.32
C ASN A 16 -0.87 -4.18 -9.39
N GLU A 17 0.26 -4.64 -9.91
CA GLU A 17 1.03 -3.93 -10.94
C GLU A 17 0.29 -3.83 -12.27
N SER A 18 -0.62 -4.78 -12.58
CA SER A 18 -1.42 -4.76 -13.80
C SER A 18 -2.40 -3.58 -13.82
N MET A 19 -2.97 -3.26 -12.65
CA MET A 19 -3.88 -2.12 -12.49
C MET A 19 -3.16 -0.85 -12.01
N GLY A 20 -1.88 -0.93 -11.65
CA GLY A 20 -1.10 0.19 -11.15
C GLY A 20 -1.48 0.64 -9.72
N LEU A 21 -2.13 -0.21 -8.94
CA LEU A 21 -2.63 0.11 -7.60
C LEU A 21 -2.01 -0.77 -6.52
N TYR A 22 -2.03 -0.29 -5.28
CA TYR A 22 -1.58 -1.06 -4.12
C TYR A 22 -2.38 -0.70 -2.88
N PHE A 23 -2.38 -1.58 -1.89
CA PHE A 23 -3.07 -1.39 -0.63
C PHE A 23 -2.07 -1.30 0.50
N ILE A 24 -2.37 -0.41 1.43
CA ILE A 24 -1.72 -0.37 2.73
C ILE A 24 -2.71 -0.80 3.81
N VAL A 25 -2.18 -1.35 4.89
CA VAL A 25 -2.94 -1.64 6.10
C VAL A 25 -2.54 -0.65 7.19
N ASP A 26 -3.52 0.01 7.80
CA ASP A 26 -3.28 0.84 8.98
C ASP A 26 -3.24 -0.02 10.26
N PRO A 27 -2.84 0.53 11.42
CA PRO A 27 -2.80 -0.23 12.67
C PRO A 27 -4.17 -0.75 13.14
N ASP A 28 -5.26 -0.14 12.69
CA ASP A 28 -6.63 -0.55 13.00
C ASP A 28 -7.13 -1.67 12.07
N GLY A 29 -6.33 -2.05 11.07
CA GLY A 29 -6.62 -3.12 10.12
C GLY A 29 -7.45 -2.71 8.91
N TYR A 30 -7.65 -1.41 8.69
CA TYR A 30 -8.33 -0.93 7.49
C TYR A 30 -7.43 -1.04 6.27
N TRP A 31 -8.03 -1.47 5.16
CA TRP A 31 -7.38 -1.52 3.87
C TRP A 31 -7.62 -0.21 3.14
N ILE A 32 -6.53 0.46 2.80
CA ILE A 32 -6.57 1.74 2.10
C ILE A 32 -5.99 1.50 0.70
N GLU A 33 -6.80 1.74 -0.32
CA GLU A 33 -6.39 1.69 -1.72
C GLU A 33 -5.59 2.95 -2.08
N ILE A 34 -4.43 2.76 -2.71
CA ILE A 34 -3.57 3.83 -3.21
C ILE A 34 -3.34 3.64 -4.72
N LEU A 35 -3.55 4.72 -5.47
CA LEU A 35 -3.34 4.85 -6.93
C LEU A 35 -1.96 5.44 -7.26
#